data_AF-A0A2S4UAV4-F1
#
_entry.id   AF-A0A2S4UAV4-F1
#
_cell.length_a   1.000
_cell.length_b   1.000
_cell.length_c   1.000
_cell.angle_alpha   90.00
_cell.angle_beta   90.00
_cell.angle_gamma   90.00
#
_symmetry.space_group_name_H-M   'P 1'
#
loop_
_entity.id
_entity.type
_entity.pdbx_description
1 polymer ?
#
loop_
_entity_poly.entity_id
_entity_poly.type
_entity_poly.pdbx_seq_one_letter_code
_entity_poly.pdbx_strand_id
1 'polypeptide(L)'
;LWLYHLQVVTDAATPNEASSQNTPQAVDPRNHGIKIDCARLDDEAKENPSFELEQHFMDKLATLNAQIEAMVPKTRALEKATTDEFTEIRNKRVNLFNQAYNHIKNKIHEVYWELTKGSSNDYRLAAGERGVSNDGKAYLELDDFEQLYSHGIKYSTMPPGKRYRDVEQLSGGDKTMAALALLFAIHR
;
A
#
# COMPACT_ATOMS: atom_id res chain seq x y z
N LEU A 1 -15.27 12.33 -32.22
CA LEU A 1 -15.33 11.17 -33.14
C LEU A 1 -14.53 11.54 -34.38
N TRP A 2 -13.32 10.96 -34.49
CA TRP A 2 -12.47 10.84 -35.69
C TRP A 2 -11.89 12.14 -36.29
N LEU A 3 -10.67 12.20 -36.84
CA LEU A 3 -9.40 11.47 -36.74
C LEU A 3 -8.51 12.19 -37.77
N TYR A 4 -7.32 12.63 -37.42
CA TYR A 4 -6.23 12.88 -38.38
C TYR A 4 -4.94 12.53 -37.63
N HIS A 5 -4.57 11.25 -37.54
CA HIS A 5 -3.77 10.50 -38.52
C HIS A 5 -2.48 11.24 -38.89
N LEU A 6 -1.51 11.22 -37.97
CA LEU A 6 -0.14 11.60 -38.24
C LEU A 6 0.59 10.36 -38.78
N GLN A 7 0.77 10.34 -40.09
CA GLN A 7 1.48 9.29 -40.81
C GLN A 7 2.98 9.47 -40.59
N VAL A 8 3.62 8.49 -39.97
CA VAL A 8 5.09 8.44 -39.90
C VAL A 8 5.60 8.15 -41.31
N VAL A 9 6.24 9.15 -41.92
CA VAL A 9 6.98 8.96 -43.16
C VAL A 9 8.28 8.25 -42.80
N THR A 10 8.33 6.94 -43.05
CA THR A 10 9.58 6.18 -43.08
C THR A 10 10.14 6.26 -44.49
N ASP A 11 11.14 7.10 -44.70
CA ASP A 11 11.92 7.03 -45.95
C ASP A 11 12.80 5.80 -45.93
N ALA A 12 12.60 4.99 -46.97
CA ALA A 12 13.25 3.72 -47.22
C ALA A 12 14.73 3.93 -47.54
N ALA A 13 15.61 3.32 -46.74
CA ALA A 13 17.01 3.16 -47.10
C ALA A 13 17.15 2.02 -48.12
N THR A 14 17.67 2.32 -49.31
CA THR A 14 18.17 1.32 -50.25
C THR A 14 19.49 0.74 -49.73
N PRO A 15 19.76 -0.56 -49.97
CA PRO A 15 20.92 -1.23 -49.41
C PRO A 15 22.15 -0.93 -50.26
N ASN A 16 23.21 -0.39 -49.65
CA ASN A 16 24.53 -0.48 -50.24
C ASN A 16 25.61 -0.80 -49.20
N GLU A 17 26.24 -1.92 -49.48
CA GLU A 17 27.54 -2.49 -49.09
C GLU A 17 28.36 -1.90 -47.94
N ALA A 18 28.82 -2.84 -47.12
CA ALA A 18 29.66 -2.72 -45.95
C ALA A 18 30.91 -1.83 -46.13
N SER A 19 31.20 -1.02 -45.11
CA SER A 19 32.56 -0.87 -44.57
C SER A 19 32.53 -0.39 -43.12
N SER A 20 33.36 -1.08 -42.34
CA SER A 20 33.51 -1.08 -40.89
C SER A 20 33.76 0.29 -40.28
N GLN A 21 33.00 0.66 -39.23
CA GLN A 21 33.45 1.42 -38.05
C GLN A 21 32.27 1.61 -37.08
N ASN A 22 31.97 0.56 -36.32
CA ASN A 22 31.02 0.65 -35.22
C ASN A 22 31.76 1.21 -33.99
N THR A 23 31.80 2.53 -33.87
CA THR A 23 32.21 3.20 -32.63
C THR A 23 30.94 3.74 -32.00
N PRO A 24 30.52 3.34 -30.78
CA PRO A 24 29.41 3.99 -30.11
C PRO A 24 29.81 5.44 -29.86
N GLN A 25 29.28 6.35 -30.68
CA GLN A 25 29.50 7.78 -30.52
C GLN A 25 28.79 8.18 -29.22
N ALA A 26 29.57 8.65 -28.25
CA ALA A 26 29.04 9.14 -26.99
C ALA A 26 28.07 10.30 -27.29
N VAL A 27 26.77 10.05 -27.15
CA VAL A 27 25.76 11.10 -27.21
C VAL A 27 25.93 11.89 -25.92
N ASP A 28 26.46 13.12 -26.01
CA ASP A 28 26.55 14.02 -24.87
C ASP A 28 25.14 14.19 -24.28
N PRO A 29 24.90 13.82 -23.00
CA PRO A 29 23.59 13.94 -22.38
C PRO A 29 23.06 15.38 -22.30
N ARG A 30 23.88 16.37 -22.66
CA ARG A 30 23.48 17.78 -22.79
C ARG A 30 22.97 18.17 -24.17
N ASN A 31 23.03 17.29 -25.16
CA ASN A 31 22.57 17.57 -26.51
C ASN A 31 21.06 17.34 -26.65
N HIS A 32 20.27 18.37 -26.34
CA HIS A 32 18.80 18.34 -26.39
C HIS A 32 18.22 18.43 -27.82
N GLY A 33 19.05 18.30 -28.87
CA GLY A 33 18.60 18.30 -30.26
C GLY A 33 18.07 19.65 -30.77
N ILE A 34 18.23 20.72 -30.00
CA ILE A 34 17.79 22.06 -30.38
C ILE A 34 18.85 22.69 -31.28
N LYS A 35 18.56 22.77 -32.58
CA LYS A 35 19.37 23.52 -33.55
C LYS A 35 18.90 24.96 -33.60
N ILE A 36 19.64 25.87 -32.98
CA ILE A 36 19.37 27.30 -33.03
C ILE A 36 19.97 27.83 -34.34
N ASP A 37 19.11 28.31 -35.23
CA ASP A 37 19.53 28.77 -36.56
C ASP A 37 20.01 30.23 -36.50
N CYS A 38 21.30 30.42 -36.22
CA CYS A 38 21.92 31.74 -36.00
C CYS A 38 22.33 32.44 -37.32
N ALA A 39 22.00 31.86 -38.48
CA ALA A 39 22.42 32.37 -39.79
C ALA A 39 21.82 33.74 -40.17
N ARG A 40 20.73 34.15 -39.50
CA ARG A 40 20.03 35.42 -39.75
C ARG A 40 20.35 36.52 -38.74
N LEU A 41 21.29 36.26 -37.82
CA LEU A 41 21.75 37.25 -36.86
C LEU A 41 22.95 38.00 -37.48
N ASP A 42 22.94 39.33 -37.37
CA ASP A 42 24.07 40.16 -37.76
C ASP A 42 25.30 39.79 -36.90
N ASP A 43 26.52 39.93 -37.43
CA ASP A 43 27.74 39.45 -36.75
C ASP A 43 27.97 40.11 -35.38
N GLU A 44 27.47 41.34 -35.20
CA GLU A 44 27.48 42.07 -33.92
C GLU A 44 26.48 41.49 -32.89
N ALA A 45 25.35 40.94 -33.36
CA ALA A 45 24.37 40.24 -32.53
C ALA A 45 24.77 38.78 -32.24
N LYS A 46 25.73 38.21 -32.99
CA LYS A 46 26.38 36.93 -32.67
C LYS A 46 27.46 37.06 -31.61
N GLU A 47 28.13 38.21 -31.53
CA GLU A 47 29.21 38.45 -30.56
C GLU A 47 28.75 39.04 -29.23
N ASN A 48 27.62 39.74 -29.19
CA ASN A 48 27.04 40.23 -27.93
C ASN A 48 25.51 40.19 -28.01
N PRO A 49 24.81 39.18 -27.44
CA PRO A 49 23.43 39.45 -27.01
C PRO A 49 23.49 40.72 -26.16
N SER A 50 22.57 41.68 -26.36
CA SER A 50 22.70 42.96 -25.66
C SER A 50 22.90 42.67 -24.18
N PHE A 51 23.98 43.21 -23.60
CA PHE A 51 24.41 42.91 -22.24
C PHE A 51 23.24 43.09 -21.25
N GLU A 52 22.38 44.06 -21.52
CA GLU A 52 21.13 44.32 -20.80
C GLU A 52 20.09 43.18 -20.89
N LEU A 53 19.94 42.53 -22.04
CA LEU A 53 19.00 41.42 -22.22
C LEU A 53 19.50 40.16 -21.50
N GLU A 54 20.80 39.87 -21.59
CA GLU A 54 21.42 38.77 -20.85
C GLU A 54 21.34 38.99 -19.34
N GLN A 55 21.64 40.22 -18.88
CA GLN A 55 21.51 40.61 -17.48
C GLN A 55 20.06 40.50 -16.99
N HIS A 56 19.08 40.93 -17.80
CA HIS A 56 17.66 40.77 -17.47
C HIS A 56 17.24 39.29 -17.35
N PHE A 57 17.76 38.39 -18.21
CA PHE A 57 17.49 36.96 -18.06
C PHE A 57 18.14 36.37 -16.81
N MET A 58 19.37 36.77 -16.50
CA MET A 58 20.06 36.33 -15.29
C MET A 58 19.36 36.81 -14.02
N ASP A 59 18.90 38.05 -13.98
CA ASP A 59 18.11 38.60 -12.87
C ASP A 59 16.77 37.87 -12.71
N LYS A 60 16.13 37.51 -13.84
CA LYS A 60 14.88 36.74 -13.82
C LYS A 60 15.09 35.32 -13.33
N LEU A 61 16.18 34.65 -13.73
CA LEU A 61 16.57 33.34 -13.21
C LEU A 61 16.89 33.39 -11.72
N ALA A 62 17.64 34.39 -11.27
CA ALA A 62 17.95 34.60 -9.86
C ALA A 62 16.68 34.83 -9.04
N THR A 63 15.75 35.66 -9.55
CA THR A 63 14.46 35.92 -8.92
C THR A 63 13.61 34.66 -8.82
N LEU A 64 13.51 33.87 -9.90
CA LEU A 64 12.77 32.61 -9.91
C LEU A 64 13.37 31.58 -8.96
N ASN A 65 14.70 31.44 -8.92
CA ASN A 65 15.37 30.54 -7.98
C ASN A 65 15.13 30.95 -6.53
N ALA A 66 15.21 32.25 -6.22
CA ALA A 66 14.89 32.77 -4.89
C ALA A 66 13.41 32.50 -4.50
N GLN A 67 12.48 32.58 -5.47
CA GLN A 67 11.08 32.22 -5.26
C GLN A 67 10.88 30.72 -4.99
N ILE A 68 11.59 29.84 -5.72
CA ILE A 68 11.58 28.40 -5.52
C ILE A 68 12.11 28.07 -4.12
N GLU A 69 13.27 28.61 -3.74
CA GLU A 69 13.87 28.40 -2.41
C GLU A 69 12.95 28.89 -1.28
N ALA A 70 12.29 30.04 -1.47
CA ALA A 70 11.31 30.55 -0.51
C ALA A 70 10.04 29.69 -0.41
N MET A 71 9.69 28.94 -1.46
CA MET A 71 8.51 28.08 -1.50
C MET A 71 8.78 26.69 -0.88
N VAL A 72 10.01 26.15 -0.99
CA VAL A 72 10.42 24.86 -0.41
C VAL A 72 10.00 24.67 1.06
N PRO A 73 10.25 25.61 2.01
CA PRO A 73 9.86 25.41 3.40
C PRO A 73 8.34 25.38 3.59
N LYS A 74 7.58 26.14 2.80
CA LYS A 74 6.11 26.15 2.84
C LYS A 74 5.55 24.81 2.36
N THR A 75 6.06 24.29 1.25
CA THR A 75 5.65 22.99 0.71
C THR A 75 5.98 21.87 1.69
N ARG A 76 7.20 21.84 2.24
CA ARG A 76 7.61 20.84 3.25
C ARG A 76 6.78 20.91 4.54
N ALA A 77 6.45 22.12 5.00
CA ALA A 77 5.61 22.29 6.19
C ALA A 77 4.19 21.76 5.95
N LEU A 78 3.63 21.99 4.76
CA LEU A 78 2.32 21.47 4.37
C LEU A 78 2.33 19.95 4.25
N GLU A 79 3.33 19.38 3.56
CA GLU A 79 3.53 17.92 3.46
C GLU A 79 3.61 17.30 4.86
N LYS A 80 4.44 17.87 5.75
CA LYS A 80 4.54 17.39 7.12
C LYS A 80 3.20 17.46 7.87
N ALA A 81 2.51 18.60 7.82
CA ALA A 81 1.21 18.77 8.49
C ALA A 81 0.19 17.74 8.00
N THR A 82 0.07 17.56 6.68
CA THR A 82 -0.82 16.56 6.10
C THR A 82 -0.44 15.12 6.48
N THR A 83 0.85 14.79 6.55
CA THR A 83 1.30 13.48 7.04
C THR A 83 0.99 13.28 8.53
N ASP A 84 1.17 14.32 9.34
CA ASP A 84 0.90 14.28 10.78
C ASP A 84 -0.61 14.05 11.03
N GLU A 85 -1.48 14.78 10.33
CA GLU A 85 -2.94 14.59 10.39
C GLU A 85 -3.36 13.17 9.95
N PHE A 86 -2.78 12.66 8.85
CA PHE A 86 -3.04 11.30 8.38
C PHE A 86 -2.60 10.25 9.40
N THR A 87 -1.41 10.40 9.98
CA THR A 87 -0.89 9.47 10.98
C THR A 87 -1.72 9.50 12.27
N GLU A 88 -2.24 10.65 12.68
CA GLU A 88 -3.13 10.74 13.83
C GLU A 88 -4.41 9.92 13.62
N ILE A 89 -5.06 10.08 12.46
CA ILE A 89 -6.27 9.30 12.13
C ILE A 89 -5.94 7.81 12.03
N ARG A 90 -4.82 7.45 11.40
CA ARG A 90 -4.34 6.07 11.31
C ARG A 90 -4.17 5.45 12.71
N ASN A 91 -3.53 6.18 13.62
CA ASN A 91 -3.28 5.72 14.98
C ASN A 91 -4.59 5.56 15.77
N LYS A 92 -5.53 6.50 15.64
CA LYS A 92 -6.86 6.39 16.28
C LYS A 92 -7.61 5.14 15.81
N ARG A 93 -7.62 4.87 14.50
CA ARG A 93 -8.26 3.67 13.94
C ARG A 93 -7.65 2.38 14.46
N VAL A 94 -6.32 2.29 14.45
CA VAL A 94 -5.58 1.11 14.95
C VAL A 94 -5.84 0.90 16.44
N ASN A 95 -5.85 1.96 17.24
CA ASN A 95 -6.09 1.87 18.68
C ASN A 95 -7.52 1.36 18.98
N LEU A 96 -8.54 1.98 18.38
CA LEU A 96 -9.93 1.56 18.57
C LEU A 96 -10.17 0.12 18.15
N PHE A 97 -9.61 -0.29 17.01
CA PHE A 97 -9.69 -1.68 16.55
C PHE A 97 -9.03 -2.63 17.55
N ASN A 98 -7.79 -2.35 17.97
CA ASN A 98 -7.06 -3.20 18.91
C ASN A 98 -7.75 -3.30 20.26
N GLN A 99 -8.36 -2.21 20.72
CA GLN A 99 -9.15 -2.21 21.96
C GLN A 99 -10.32 -3.20 21.87
N ALA A 100 -11.11 -3.13 20.80
CA ALA A 100 -12.26 -4.02 20.60
C ALA A 100 -11.83 -5.47 20.32
N TYR A 101 -10.82 -5.67 19.46
CA TYR A 101 -10.30 -6.99 19.13
C TYR A 101 -9.74 -7.70 20.35
N ASN A 102 -8.92 -7.02 21.16
CA ASN A 102 -8.34 -7.61 22.36
C ASN A 102 -9.41 -7.93 23.41
N HIS A 103 -10.44 -7.09 23.54
CA HIS A 103 -11.58 -7.38 24.41
C HIS A 103 -12.24 -8.72 24.02
N ILE A 104 -12.61 -8.89 22.74
CA ILE A 104 -13.25 -10.11 22.25
C ILE A 104 -12.31 -11.31 22.34
N LYS A 105 -11.04 -11.15 21.93
CA LYS A 105 -10.02 -12.22 21.95
C LYS A 105 -9.81 -12.80 23.34
N ASN A 106 -9.82 -11.96 24.37
CA ASN A 106 -9.61 -12.40 25.74
C ASN A 106 -10.85 -13.12 26.31
N LYS A 107 -12.03 -12.89 25.75
CA LYS A 107 -13.31 -13.45 26.23
C LYS A 107 -13.79 -14.66 25.45
N ILE A 108 -13.50 -14.73 24.15
CA ILE A 108 -14.04 -15.76 23.25
C ILE A 108 -13.74 -17.19 23.73
N HIS A 109 -12.52 -17.44 24.21
CA HIS A 109 -12.12 -18.75 24.71
C HIS A 109 -12.92 -19.13 25.96
N GLU A 110 -12.99 -18.24 26.95
CA GLU A 110 -13.72 -18.48 28.21
C GLU A 110 -15.20 -18.73 27.96
N VAL A 111 -15.85 -17.88 27.16
CA VAL A 111 -17.27 -18.02 26.84
C VAL A 111 -17.55 -19.30 26.07
N TYR A 112 -16.76 -19.63 25.06
CA TYR A 112 -16.95 -20.86 24.29
C TYR A 112 -16.74 -22.11 25.16
N TRP A 113 -15.71 -22.09 26.00
CA TRP A 113 -15.47 -23.11 27.01
C TRP A 113 -16.67 -23.27 27.96
N GLU A 114 -17.24 -22.17 28.46
CA GLU A 114 -18.41 -22.21 29.33
C GLU A 114 -19.69 -22.74 28.65
N LEU A 115 -19.84 -22.49 27.36
CA LEU A 115 -20.97 -22.95 26.57
C LEU A 115 -20.85 -24.41 26.14
N THR A 116 -19.64 -24.93 26.04
CA THR A 116 -19.35 -26.28 25.53
C THR A 116 -18.91 -27.26 26.62
N LYS A 117 -18.61 -26.80 27.84
CA LYS A 117 -18.44 -27.66 29.00
C LYS A 117 -19.73 -28.44 29.23
N GLY A 118 -19.66 -29.77 29.13
CA GLY A 118 -20.79 -30.64 29.47
C GLY A 118 -21.18 -30.47 30.94
N SER A 119 -22.45 -30.71 31.26
CA SER A 119 -22.91 -30.75 32.65
C SER A 119 -22.26 -31.93 33.38
N SER A 120 -21.09 -31.68 33.96
CA SER A 120 -20.42 -32.31 35.11
C SER A 120 -20.63 -33.79 35.49
N ASN A 121 -21.11 -34.68 34.61
CA ASN A 121 -21.25 -36.11 34.96
C ASN A 121 -20.94 -37.12 33.85
N ASP A 122 -20.50 -36.67 32.67
CA ASP A 122 -19.96 -37.59 31.65
C ASP A 122 -18.43 -37.60 31.68
N TYR A 123 -17.87 -37.90 32.85
CA TYR A 123 -16.43 -38.09 33.07
C TYR A 123 -15.90 -39.37 32.38
N ARG A 124 -16.79 -40.17 31.76
CA ARG A 124 -16.44 -41.49 31.21
C ARG A 124 -15.62 -41.44 29.91
N LEU A 125 -15.39 -40.27 29.34
CA LEU A 125 -14.63 -40.10 28.10
C LEU A 125 -13.51 -39.06 28.20
N ALA A 126 -12.92 -38.82 29.38
CA ALA A 126 -11.82 -37.86 29.56
C ALA A 126 -10.62 -38.08 28.59
N ALA A 127 -10.56 -39.24 27.95
CA ALA A 127 -9.94 -39.41 26.65
C ALA A 127 -10.82 -40.37 25.83
N GLY A 128 -11.72 -39.85 24.98
CA GLY A 128 -12.29 -40.66 23.91
C GLY A 128 -11.14 -41.26 23.08
N GLU A 129 -11.32 -42.47 22.55
CA GLU A 129 -10.36 -43.38 21.88
C GLU A 129 -9.43 -42.78 20.79
N ARG A 130 -9.47 -41.46 20.53
CA ARG A 130 -8.68 -40.72 19.55
C ARG A 130 -7.78 -39.62 20.12
N GLY A 131 -7.60 -39.55 21.45
CA GLY A 131 -6.66 -38.60 22.08
C GLY A 131 -7.05 -37.11 21.91
N VAL A 132 -8.34 -36.83 21.74
CA VAL A 132 -8.87 -35.45 21.64
C VAL A 132 -9.47 -35.08 22.99
N SER A 133 -9.07 -33.94 23.54
CA SER A 133 -9.64 -33.40 24.77
C SER A 133 -11.15 -33.17 24.62
N ASN A 134 -11.91 -33.43 25.68
CA ASN A 134 -13.35 -33.10 25.73
C ASN A 134 -13.61 -31.59 25.87
N ASP A 135 -12.54 -30.82 25.84
CA ASP A 135 -12.55 -29.40 26.09
C ASP A 135 -12.76 -28.62 24.80
N GLY A 136 -13.86 -27.86 24.74
CA GLY A 136 -14.12 -26.95 23.65
C GLY A 136 -13.22 -25.72 23.72
N LYS A 137 -12.54 -25.38 22.62
CA LYS A 137 -11.68 -24.18 22.53
C LYS A 137 -12.05 -23.34 21.33
N ALA A 138 -11.90 -22.02 21.45
CA ALA A 138 -12.15 -21.06 20.38
C ALA A 138 -10.98 -20.08 20.26
N TYR A 139 -10.64 -19.72 19.04
CA TYR A 139 -9.49 -18.89 18.70
C TYR A 139 -9.89 -17.80 17.72
N LEU A 140 -9.30 -16.62 17.92
CA LEU A 140 -9.48 -15.46 17.05
C LEU A 140 -8.11 -14.99 16.57
N GLU A 141 -7.87 -15.09 15.27
CA GLU A 141 -6.59 -14.82 14.62
C GLU A 141 -6.72 -13.63 13.66
N LEU A 142 -5.65 -12.84 13.53
CA LEU A 142 -5.55 -11.73 12.59
C LEU A 142 -4.67 -12.18 11.42
N ASP A 143 -5.12 -11.89 10.20
CA ASP A 143 -4.36 -12.24 8.99
C ASP A 143 -3.13 -11.34 8.81
N ASP A 144 -3.26 -10.05 9.13
CA ASP A 144 -2.17 -9.07 9.04
C ASP A 144 -2.23 -8.08 10.22
N PHE A 145 -1.12 -7.97 10.95
CA PHE A 145 -0.98 -7.08 12.11
C PHE A 145 -0.63 -5.63 11.74
N GLU A 146 -0.19 -5.36 10.50
CA GLU A 146 0.17 -4.01 10.04
C GLU A 146 -1.00 -3.24 9.40
N GLN A 147 -1.90 -3.94 8.71
CA GLN A 147 -3.13 -3.39 8.15
C GLN A 147 -4.39 -4.12 8.64
N LEU A 148 -4.60 -4.01 9.95
CA LEU A 148 -5.72 -4.62 10.69
C LEU A 148 -7.11 -4.30 10.13
N TYR A 149 -7.30 -3.14 9.50
CA TYR A 149 -8.59 -2.71 8.93
C TYR A 149 -8.79 -3.14 7.47
N SER A 150 -7.73 -3.57 6.79
CA SER A 150 -7.78 -3.99 5.38
C SER A 150 -8.03 -5.49 5.21
N HIS A 151 -7.87 -6.27 6.28
CA HIS A 151 -7.92 -7.73 6.27
C HIS A 151 -8.98 -8.28 7.22
N GLY A 152 -9.37 -9.54 7.00
CA GLY A 152 -10.36 -10.23 7.80
C GLY A 152 -9.81 -10.69 9.16
N ILE A 153 -10.73 -11.10 10.02
CA ILE A 153 -10.43 -11.80 11.27
C ILE A 153 -10.83 -13.26 11.08
N LYS A 154 -9.90 -14.18 11.32
CA LYS A 154 -10.14 -15.60 11.22
C LYS A 154 -10.68 -16.15 12.54
N TYR A 155 -11.87 -16.75 12.48
CA TYR A 155 -12.51 -17.39 13.63
C TYR A 155 -12.53 -18.91 13.44
N SER A 156 -11.90 -19.62 14.38
CA SER A 156 -11.74 -21.06 14.35
C SER A 156 -12.01 -21.66 15.73
N THR A 157 -12.51 -22.90 15.75
CA THR A 157 -12.86 -23.58 17.00
C THR A 157 -12.40 -25.03 16.97
N MET A 158 -12.25 -25.58 18.17
CA MET A 158 -12.07 -26.99 18.44
C MET A 158 -13.26 -27.41 19.30
N PRO A 159 -14.37 -27.87 18.70
CA PRO A 159 -15.50 -28.38 19.46
C PRO A 159 -15.09 -29.61 20.29
N PRO A 160 -15.81 -29.90 21.40
CA PRO A 160 -15.49 -31.01 22.28
C PRO A 160 -15.44 -32.34 21.51
N GLY A 161 -14.34 -33.10 21.67
CA GLY A 161 -14.13 -34.37 20.98
C GLY A 161 -13.85 -34.28 19.47
N LYS A 162 -13.69 -33.06 18.91
CA LYS A 162 -13.36 -32.82 17.50
C LYS A 162 -12.04 -32.06 17.36
N ARG A 163 -11.43 -32.12 16.16
CA ARG A 163 -10.20 -31.39 15.84
C ARG A 163 -10.48 -29.92 15.53
N TYR A 164 -9.44 -29.10 15.61
CA TYR A 164 -9.42 -27.70 15.15
C TYR A 164 -9.97 -27.58 13.73
N ARG A 165 -10.96 -26.72 13.55
CA ARG A 165 -11.57 -26.41 12.26
C ARG A 165 -11.99 -24.94 12.19
N ASP A 166 -11.99 -24.44 10.97
CA ASP A 166 -12.59 -23.15 10.65
C ASP A 166 -14.11 -23.24 10.76
N VAL A 167 -14.74 -22.16 11.21
CA VAL A 167 -16.18 -22.15 11.53
C VAL A 167 -17.05 -22.51 10.34
N GLU A 168 -16.61 -22.21 9.12
CA GLU A 168 -17.31 -22.57 7.87
C GLU A 168 -17.48 -24.09 7.70
N GLN A 169 -16.54 -24.89 8.22
CA GLN A 169 -16.49 -26.35 8.08
C GLN A 169 -17.16 -27.10 9.25
N LEU A 170 -17.70 -26.36 10.22
CA LEU A 170 -18.38 -26.94 11.37
C LEU A 170 -19.78 -27.44 11.03
N SER A 171 -20.27 -28.38 11.84
CA SER A 171 -21.68 -28.82 11.76
C SER A 171 -22.62 -27.69 12.16
N GLY A 172 -23.90 -27.75 11.76
CA GLY A 172 -24.88 -26.70 12.07
C GLY A 172 -24.97 -26.35 13.56
N GLY A 173 -24.99 -27.36 14.44
CA GLY A 173 -25.03 -27.15 15.89
C GLY A 173 -23.76 -26.52 16.44
N ASP A 174 -22.58 -26.97 15.99
CA ASP A 174 -21.30 -26.38 16.39
C ASP A 174 -21.18 -24.92 15.91
N LYS A 175 -21.69 -24.61 14.71
CA LYS A 175 -21.77 -23.22 14.18
C LYS A 175 -22.63 -22.34 15.07
N THR A 176 -23.80 -22.83 15.50
CA THR A 176 -24.66 -22.09 16.43
C THR A 176 -23.96 -21.80 17.75
N MET A 177 -23.26 -22.79 18.33
CA MET A 177 -22.49 -22.59 19.56
C MET A 177 -21.34 -21.60 19.37
N ALA A 178 -20.61 -21.70 18.26
CA ALA A 178 -19.53 -20.76 17.94
C ALA A 178 -20.06 -19.33 17.75
N ALA A 179 -21.22 -19.16 17.11
CA ALA A 179 -21.86 -17.86 16.92
C ALA A 179 -22.36 -17.25 18.25
N LEU A 180 -22.99 -18.06 19.11
CA LEU A 180 -23.42 -17.63 20.45
C LEU A 180 -22.24 -17.21 21.31
N ALA A 181 -21.13 -17.96 21.25
CA ALA A 181 -19.92 -17.60 21.98
C ALA A 181 -19.37 -16.25 21.53
N LEU A 182 -19.35 -15.99 20.21
CA LEU A 182 -18.91 -14.71 19.67
C LEU A 182 -19.83 -13.56 20.09
N LEU A 183 -21.14 -13.77 20.04
CA LEU A 183 -22.13 -12.78 20.48
C LEU A 183 -21.95 -12.38 21.95
N PHE A 184 -21.78 -13.37 22.83
CA PHE A 184 -21.56 -13.09 24.25
C PHE A 184 -20.18 -12.50 24.54
N ALA A 185 -19.14 -12.89 23.80
CA ALA A 185 -17.81 -12.29 23.93
C ALA A 185 -17.76 -10.81 23.50
N ILE A 186 -18.70 -10.35 22.66
CA ILE A 186 -18.85 -8.93 22.31
C ILE A 186 -19.57 -8.15 23.41
N HIS A 187 -20.48 -8.79 24.16
CA HIS A 187 -21.32 -8.12 25.15
C HIS A 187 -20.73 -8.09 26.57
N ARG A 188 -19.82 -9.02 26.90
CA ARG A 188 -19.38 -9.32 28.27
C ARG A 188 -17.93 -8.89 28.52
#